data_AF-A0A7S1YI93-F1
#
_entry.id   AF-A0A7S1YI93-F1
#
_cell.length_a   1.000
_cell.length_b   1.000
_cell.length_c   1.000
_cell.angle_alpha   90.00
_cell.angle_beta   90.00
_cell.angle_gamma   90.00
#
_symmetry.space_group_name_H-M   'P 1'
#
loop_
_entity.id
_entity.type
_entity.pdbx_description
1 polymer ?
#
loop_
_entity_poly.entity_id
_entity_poly.type
_entity_poly.pdbx_seq_one_letter_code
_entity_poly.pdbx_strand_id
1 'polypeptide(L)'
;DNCANEMYHNWFADGTVYDDVLDANNVGPPPGYLTGGPNQAFTGTLSPPAGQPPQKAYLDFNTGFPESSWEITEPAIYYQGAYVRLLANFVSPVDESHTTCLAAGTSCLRGVQDGNCNCIATADDECPPV
;
A
#
# COMPACT_ATOMS: atom_id res chain seq x y z
N ASP A 1 1.73 15.02 3.03
CA ASP A 1 1.43 13.62 3.35
C ASP A 1 2.68 12.97 3.91
N ASN A 2 2.57 12.24 5.02
CA ASN A 2 3.69 11.57 5.67
C ASN A 2 3.35 10.08 5.80
N CYS A 3 3.90 9.27 4.91
CA CYS A 3 3.84 7.80 4.97
C CYS A 3 5.02 7.26 5.79
N ALA A 4 4.99 5.97 6.11
CA ALA A 4 6.21 5.25 6.50
C ALA A 4 7.03 5.02 5.23
N ASN A 5 8.18 5.68 5.15
CA ASN A 5 9.07 5.64 3.98
C ASN A 5 10.01 4.44 4.05
N GLU A 6 10.26 3.94 5.25
CA GLU A 6 11.09 2.79 5.56
C GLU A 6 10.28 1.76 6.37
N MET A 7 10.61 0.47 6.26
CA MET A 7 10.08 -0.54 7.17
C MET A 7 11.11 -1.60 7.52
N TYR A 8 11.17 -2.00 8.79
CA TYR A 8 12.03 -3.11 9.18
C TYR A 8 11.53 -4.42 8.56
N HIS A 9 12.28 -4.98 7.61
CA HIS A 9 12.05 -6.30 7.05
C HIS A 9 13.32 -6.80 6.37
N ASN A 10 13.63 -8.10 6.45
CA ASN A 10 14.86 -8.67 5.86
C ASN A 10 15.01 -8.44 4.35
N TRP A 11 13.90 -8.25 3.62
CA TRP A 11 13.92 -7.96 2.17
C TRP A 11 13.97 -6.46 1.85
N PHE A 12 13.60 -5.59 2.80
CA PHE A 12 13.48 -4.14 2.64
C PHE A 12 14.40 -3.41 3.61
N ALA A 13 15.57 -4.01 3.84
CA ALA A 13 16.51 -3.56 4.85
C ALA A 13 17.27 -2.30 4.39
N ASP A 14 17.84 -1.61 5.37
CA ASP A 14 18.75 -0.48 5.20
C ASP A 14 19.82 -0.75 4.13
N GLY A 15 20.00 0.21 3.22
CA GLY A 15 20.96 0.14 2.12
C GLY A 15 20.57 -0.77 0.95
N THR A 16 19.37 -1.36 0.95
CA THR A 16 18.81 -2.05 -0.23
C THR A 16 18.11 -1.06 -1.16
N VAL A 17 17.83 -1.47 -2.40
CA VAL A 17 16.99 -0.66 -3.32
C VAL A 17 15.55 -0.47 -2.82
N TYR A 18 15.13 -1.20 -1.78
CA TYR A 18 13.79 -1.14 -1.20
C TYR A 18 13.77 -0.41 0.16
N ASP A 19 14.83 0.31 0.49
CA ASP A 19 15.07 0.92 1.80
C ASP A 19 14.17 2.14 2.07
N ASP A 20 14.55 3.30 1.52
CA ASP A 20 13.85 4.58 1.70
C ASP A 20 13.28 5.07 0.36
N VAL A 21 11.96 5.29 0.30
CA VAL A 21 11.28 5.82 -0.89
C VAL A 21 11.65 7.28 -1.22
N LEU A 22 12.24 8.02 -0.26
CA LEU A 22 12.69 9.40 -0.47
C LEU A 22 14.07 9.49 -1.11
N ASP A 23 14.87 8.41 -1.11
CA ASP A 23 16.09 8.34 -1.90
C ASP A 23 15.74 8.12 -3.38
N ALA A 24 16.19 9.03 -4.24
CA ALA A 24 15.96 8.98 -5.68
C ALA A 24 16.55 7.72 -6.37
N ASN A 25 17.46 7.00 -5.71
CA ASN A 25 18.06 5.77 -6.22
C ASN A 25 17.31 4.49 -5.79
N ASN A 26 16.33 4.64 -4.90
CA ASN A 26 15.57 3.54 -4.34
C ASN A 26 14.18 3.45 -4.98
N VAL A 27 13.66 2.23 -5.02
CA VAL A 27 12.25 1.93 -5.28
C VAL A 27 11.43 2.11 -4.00
N GLY A 28 12.06 1.93 -2.84
CA GLY A 28 11.41 1.93 -1.54
C GLY A 28 10.65 0.63 -1.27
N PRO A 29 10.10 0.52 -0.05
CA PRO A 29 9.44 -0.70 0.38
C PRO A 29 8.05 -0.82 -0.27
N PRO A 30 7.49 -2.04 -0.40
CA PRO A 30 6.17 -2.21 -1.01
C PRO A 30 5.08 -1.42 -0.27
N PRO A 31 4.14 -0.79 -1.00
CA PRO A 31 3.08 0.01 -0.40
C PRO A 31 2.03 -0.87 0.29
N GLY A 32 1.19 -0.24 1.13
CA GLY A 32 0.02 -0.88 1.75
C GLY A 32 0.34 -1.74 2.99
N TYR A 33 1.57 -1.67 3.50
CA TYR A 33 1.95 -2.30 4.76
C TYR A 33 1.65 -1.42 5.97
N LEU A 34 0.96 -2.01 6.96
CA LEU A 34 0.82 -1.44 8.30
C LEU A 34 1.99 -1.90 9.16
N THR A 35 2.77 -0.94 9.67
CA THR A 35 3.86 -1.14 10.61
C THR A 35 3.36 -1.20 12.06
N GLY A 36 4.22 -1.64 13.00
CA GLY A 36 3.88 -1.76 14.42
C GLY A 36 3.41 -0.45 15.06
N GLY A 37 4.05 0.67 14.73
CA GLY A 37 3.68 2.01 15.18
C GLY A 37 4.36 2.47 16.47
N PRO A 38 3.85 3.53 17.12
CA PRO A 38 4.48 4.10 18.30
C PRO A 38 4.59 3.10 19.47
N ASN A 39 5.77 3.01 20.09
CA ASN A 39 6.04 2.13 21.22
C ASN A 39 6.74 2.88 22.37
N GLN A 40 6.00 3.16 23.45
CA GLN A 40 6.55 3.85 24.63
C GLN A 40 7.65 3.03 25.34
N ALA A 41 7.62 1.71 25.21
CA ALA A 41 8.57 0.80 25.83
C ALA A 41 9.78 0.51 24.93
N PHE A 42 10.02 1.33 23.89
CA PHE A 42 11.14 1.20 22.99
C PHE A 42 12.46 1.04 23.74
N THR A 43 13.22 0.00 23.41
CA THR A 43 14.44 -0.38 24.15
C THR A 43 15.73 0.20 23.56
N GLY A 44 15.66 0.76 22.35
CA GLY A 44 16.77 1.45 21.71
C GLY A 44 17.08 2.82 22.32
N THR A 45 18.16 3.44 21.84
CA THR A 45 18.68 4.72 22.39
C THR A 45 18.25 5.96 21.60
N LEU A 46 17.72 5.79 20.39
CA LEU A 46 17.28 6.89 19.52
C LEU A 46 16.13 7.67 20.18
N SER A 47 16.18 9.00 20.13
CA SER A 47 15.12 9.88 20.66
C SER A 47 14.72 10.93 19.61
N PRO A 48 13.50 10.89 19.07
CA PRO A 48 12.49 9.83 19.24
C PRO A 48 13.00 8.47 18.69
N PRO A 49 12.48 7.30 19.13
CA PRO A 49 11.30 7.06 19.98
C PRO A 49 11.51 7.17 21.49
N ALA A 50 12.74 6.99 21.99
CA ALA A 50 13.02 6.87 23.42
C ALA A 50 12.66 8.15 24.18
N GLY A 51 12.02 7.99 25.35
CA GLY A 51 11.65 9.09 26.24
C GLY A 51 10.52 9.99 25.75
N GLN A 52 9.83 9.61 24.67
CA GLN A 52 8.71 10.38 24.14
C GLN A 52 7.36 10.00 24.79
N PRO A 53 6.36 10.92 24.76
CA PRO A 53 4.98 10.56 25.08
C PRO A 53 4.49 9.36 24.24
N PRO A 54 3.55 8.53 24.74
CA PRO A 54 3.23 7.24 24.12
C PRO A 54 2.91 7.30 22.62
N GLN A 55 2.07 8.28 22.21
CA GLN A 55 1.68 8.44 20.79
C GLN A 55 2.75 9.11 19.92
N LYS A 56 3.84 9.60 20.52
CA LYS A 56 4.99 10.24 19.83
C LYS A 56 6.26 9.38 19.90
N ALA A 57 6.20 8.22 20.53
CA ALA A 57 7.30 7.27 20.59
C ALA A 57 7.42 6.51 19.27
N TYR A 58 7.69 7.24 18.18
CA TYR A 58 7.81 6.73 16.81
C TYR A 58 8.97 7.41 16.10
N LEU A 59 9.65 6.64 15.25
CA LEU A 59 10.61 7.11 14.27
C LEU A 59 10.39 6.25 13.01
N ASP A 60 10.55 6.87 11.84
CA ASP A 60 10.56 6.18 10.54
C ASP A 60 12.01 5.80 10.24
N PHE A 61 12.33 4.51 10.32
CA PHE A 61 13.67 3.94 10.15
C PHE A 61 13.57 2.40 10.06
N ASN A 62 14.49 1.74 9.38
CA ASN A 62 14.55 0.27 9.28
C ASN A 62 15.88 -0.36 9.74
N THR A 63 16.76 0.42 10.37
CA THR A 63 18.06 -0.07 10.83
C THR A 63 17.91 -1.16 11.89
N GLY A 64 18.66 -2.26 11.74
CA GLY A 64 18.65 -3.40 12.65
C GLY A 64 19.31 -3.12 14.01
N PHE A 65 20.01 -4.12 14.57
CA PHE A 65 20.76 -3.93 15.79
C PHE A 65 21.97 -3.01 15.52
N PRO A 66 22.30 -2.04 16.40
CA PRO A 66 21.74 -1.81 17.74
C PRO A 66 20.49 -0.92 17.85
N GLU A 67 20.07 -0.28 16.76
CA GLU A 67 18.98 0.70 16.75
C GLU A 67 17.59 0.08 16.97
N SER A 68 17.42 -1.21 16.68
CA SER A 68 16.24 -2.01 17.03
C SER A 68 14.92 -1.52 16.42
N SER A 69 14.94 -1.09 15.15
CA SER A 69 13.75 -0.55 14.46
C SER A 69 12.56 -1.51 14.40
N TRP A 70 12.77 -2.82 14.54
CA TRP A 70 11.69 -3.81 14.56
C TRP A 70 10.64 -3.55 15.64
N GLU A 71 11.00 -2.84 16.71
CA GLU A 71 10.07 -2.47 17.78
C GLU A 71 9.07 -1.38 17.37
N ILE A 72 9.29 -0.72 16.23
CA ILE A 72 8.52 0.44 15.75
C ILE A 72 7.97 0.19 14.33
N THR A 73 8.84 -0.13 13.38
CA THR A 73 8.50 -0.14 11.94
C THR A 73 8.33 -1.54 11.34
N GLU A 74 8.42 -2.62 12.14
CA GLU A 74 8.20 -3.97 11.63
C GLU A 74 6.72 -4.18 11.26
N PRO A 75 6.41 -4.61 10.02
CA PRO A 75 5.08 -5.06 9.65
C PRO A 75 4.88 -6.52 10.11
N ALA A 76 3.62 -6.89 10.35
CA ALA A 76 3.28 -8.27 10.63
C ALA A 76 1.98 -8.70 9.98
N ILE A 77 1.88 -9.99 9.63
CA ILE A 77 0.67 -10.56 9.01
C ILE A 77 -0.58 -10.36 9.87
N TYR A 78 -0.44 -10.32 11.19
CA TYR A 78 -1.56 -10.10 12.11
C TYR A 78 -1.97 -8.62 12.21
N TYR A 79 -1.06 -7.66 12.02
CA TYR A 79 -1.42 -6.25 11.80
C TYR A 79 -2.20 -6.11 10.50
N GLN A 80 -1.67 -6.71 9.42
CA GLN A 80 -2.27 -6.63 8.10
C GLN A 80 -3.65 -7.29 8.01
N GLY A 81 -3.84 -8.45 8.64
CA GLY A 81 -5.15 -9.10 8.67
C GLY A 81 -6.22 -8.25 9.36
N ALA A 82 -5.88 -7.61 10.48
CA ALA A 82 -6.79 -6.70 11.17
C ALA A 82 -7.05 -5.41 10.38
N TYR A 83 -6.01 -4.85 9.76
CA TYR A 83 -6.08 -3.65 8.94
C TYR A 83 -6.99 -3.83 7.73
N VAL A 84 -6.80 -4.90 6.95
CA VAL A 84 -7.63 -5.22 5.79
C VAL A 84 -9.09 -5.45 6.21
N ARG A 85 -9.32 -6.15 7.33
CA ARG A 85 -10.68 -6.36 7.87
C ARG A 85 -11.36 -5.04 8.24
N LEU A 86 -10.63 -4.10 8.84
CA LEU A 86 -11.15 -2.77 9.16
C LEU A 86 -11.50 -2.00 7.89
N LEU A 87 -10.57 -1.93 6.94
CA LEU A 87 -10.75 -1.21 5.68
C LEU A 87 -11.93 -1.75 4.86
N ALA A 88 -12.11 -3.07 4.81
CA ALA A 88 -13.22 -3.70 4.09
C ALA A 88 -14.60 -3.21 4.57
N ASN A 89 -14.72 -2.75 5.82
CA ASN A 89 -15.96 -2.17 6.34
C ASN A 89 -16.24 -0.74 5.84
N PHE A 90 -15.22 -0.04 5.35
CA PHE A 90 -15.32 1.34 4.84
C PHE A 90 -15.26 1.42 3.31
N VAL A 91 -14.80 0.35 2.65
CA VAL A 91 -14.89 0.25 1.20
C VAL A 91 -16.37 0.21 0.85
N SER A 92 -16.83 1.24 0.14
CA SER A 92 -18.18 1.23 -0.41
C SER A 92 -18.28 0.07 -1.39
N PRO A 93 -19.38 -0.69 -1.39
CA PRO A 93 -19.65 -1.58 -2.50
C PRO A 93 -19.56 -0.73 -3.76
N VAL A 94 -18.92 -1.28 -4.80
CA VAL A 94 -18.98 -0.71 -6.13
C VAL A 94 -20.45 -0.44 -6.44
N ASP A 95 -20.77 0.75 -6.95
CA ASP A 95 -22.14 1.08 -7.30
C ASP A 95 -22.64 0.02 -8.30
N GLU A 96 -23.55 -0.83 -7.82
CA GLU A 96 -24.18 -1.91 -8.59
C GLU A 96 -25.08 -1.36 -9.70
N SER A 97 -25.19 -0.04 -9.88
CA SER A 97 -25.66 0.54 -11.16
C SER A 97 -24.81 0.10 -12.36
N HIS A 98 -23.64 -0.53 -12.12
CA HIS A 98 -22.84 -1.23 -13.12
C HIS A 98 -22.67 -2.74 -12.90
N THR A 99 -23.43 -3.42 -12.03
CA THR A 99 -23.30 -4.88 -11.79
C THR A 99 -24.17 -5.73 -12.73
N THR A 100 -24.41 -5.25 -13.94
CA THR A 100 -24.72 -6.13 -15.07
C THR A 100 -23.80 -5.89 -16.24
N CYS A 101 -22.58 -5.38 -16.02
CA CYS A 101 -21.63 -5.47 -17.11
C CYS A 101 -21.42 -6.95 -17.46
N LEU A 102 -21.64 -7.23 -18.72
CA LEU A 102 -21.57 -8.54 -19.32
C LEU A 102 -20.12 -9.06 -19.17
N ALA A 103 -19.94 -10.37 -19.22
CA ALA A 103 -18.58 -10.92 -19.16
C ALA A 103 -17.70 -10.33 -20.28
N ALA A 104 -16.39 -10.21 -20.04
CA ALA A 104 -15.43 -9.85 -21.08
C ALA A 104 -15.67 -10.71 -22.33
N GLY A 105 -15.72 -10.09 -23.50
CA GLY A 105 -16.07 -10.79 -24.75
C GLY A 105 -17.56 -10.78 -25.10
N THR A 106 -18.44 -10.28 -24.23
CA THR A 106 -19.86 -10.13 -24.59
C THR A 106 -20.07 -8.88 -25.45
N SER A 107 -20.97 -8.96 -26.43
CA SER A 107 -21.34 -7.82 -27.26
C SER A 107 -22.03 -6.72 -26.46
N CYS A 108 -21.75 -5.47 -26.80
CA CYS A 108 -22.41 -4.31 -26.24
C CYS A 108 -22.62 -3.22 -27.31
N LEU A 109 -23.20 -2.07 -26.93
CA LEU A 109 -23.52 -1.01 -27.89
C LEU A 109 -22.21 -0.44 -28.49
N ARG A 110 -21.94 -0.76 -29.76
CA ARG A 110 -20.71 -0.45 -30.52
C ARG A 110 -19.44 -1.12 -29.98
N GLY A 111 -19.48 -2.43 -29.75
CA GLY A 111 -18.26 -3.22 -29.55
C GLY A 111 -18.40 -4.41 -28.61
N VAL A 112 -17.32 -4.70 -27.89
CA VAL A 112 -17.19 -5.83 -26.97
C VAL A 112 -16.82 -5.33 -25.58
N GLN A 113 -17.35 -5.97 -24.53
CA GLN A 113 -16.99 -5.62 -23.16
C GLN A 113 -15.57 -6.07 -22.80
N ASP A 114 -14.82 -5.19 -22.11
CA ASP A 114 -13.47 -5.46 -21.61
C ASP A 114 -13.43 -6.18 -20.25
N GLY A 115 -14.59 -6.39 -19.62
CA GLY A 115 -14.70 -6.97 -18.28
C GLY A 115 -14.59 -5.94 -17.15
N ASN A 116 -14.38 -4.67 -17.48
CA ASN A 116 -14.32 -3.53 -16.56
C ASN A 116 -15.48 -2.56 -16.81
N CYS A 117 -16.59 -3.10 -17.33
CA CYS A 117 -17.78 -2.36 -17.69
C CYS A 117 -17.57 -1.25 -18.74
N ASN A 118 -16.58 -1.42 -19.61
CA ASN A 118 -16.34 -0.53 -20.73
C ASN A 118 -16.60 -1.25 -22.06
N CYS A 119 -17.23 -0.54 -23.00
CA CYS A 119 -17.41 -1.01 -24.37
C CYS A 119 -16.24 -0.52 -25.21
N ILE A 120 -15.40 -1.44 -25.65
CA ILE A 120 -14.32 -1.13 -26.59
C ILE A 120 -14.81 -1.42 -28.00
N ALA A 121 -14.66 -0.43 -28.89
CA ALA A 121 -14.99 -0.61 -30.30
C ALA A 121 -14.16 -1.75 -30.89
N THR A 122 -14.80 -2.63 -31.66
CA THR A 122 -14.06 -3.53 -32.55
C THR A 122 -13.50 -2.67 -33.69
N ALA A 123 -12.34 -3.04 -34.24
CA ALA A 123 -11.61 -2.27 -35.25
C ALA A 123 -12.38 -2.08 -36.59
N ASP A 124 -13.65 -2.48 -36.62
CA ASP A 124 -14.57 -2.53 -37.75
C ASP A 124 -15.64 -1.40 -37.69
N ASP A 125 -15.63 -0.58 -36.63
CA ASP A 125 -16.56 0.55 -36.41
C ASP A 125 -15.95 1.94 -36.71
N GLU A 126 -14.82 2.01 -37.41
CA GLU A 126 -14.29 3.28 -37.93
C GLU A 126 -15.28 3.88 -38.94
N CYS A 127 -15.89 5.01 -38.56
CA CYS A 127 -16.71 5.86 -39.42
C CYS A 127 -15.97 6.12 -40.74
N PRO A 128 -16.60 5.94 -41.93
CA PRO A 128 -15.92 6.21 -43.18
C PRO A 128 -15.50 7.69 -43.22
N PRO A 129 -14.27 7.99 -43.66
CA PRO A 129 -13.75 9.36 -43.64
C PRO A 129 -14.63 10.26 -44.52
N VAL A 130 -14.99 11.43 -43.96
CA VAL A 130 -15.62 12.57 -44.68
C VAL A 130 -14.68 13.16 -45.72
#